data_AF-A0A443YZN4-F1
#
_entry.id   AF-A0A443YZN4-F1
#
_cell.length_a   1.000
_cell.length_b   1.000
_cell.length_c   1.000
_cell.angle_alpha   90.00
_cell.angle_beta   90.00
_cell.angle_gamma   90.00
#
_symmetry.space_group_name_H-M   'P 1'
#
loop_
_entity.id
_entity.type
_entity.pdbx_description
1 polymer ?
#
loop_
_entity_poly.entity_id
_entity_poly.type
_entity_poly.pdbx_seq_one_letter_code
_entity_poly.pdbx_strand_id
1 'polypeptide(L)'
;MIKNIAEWVLRIMLGLIVALIILSPGLGIGYLGAWLIDWLIVDINFDSWITHTVIVFVALVVFVMLLNTKEGGEMLWTSVTGKR
;
A
#
# COMPACT_ATOMS: atom_id res chain seq x y z
N MET A 1 9.65 -30.36 -12.11
CA MET A 1 9.64 -29.05 -12.80
C MET A 1 8.32 -28.29 -12.61
N ILE A 2 7.16 -28.88 -12.93
CA ILE A 2 5.83 -28.22 -12.76
C ILE A 2 5.50 -27.90 -11.29
N LYS A 3 5.79 -28.81 -10.35
CA LYS A 3 5.62 -28.54 -8.90
C LYS A 3 6.41 -27.31 -8.43
N ASN A 4 7.63 -27.13 -8.91
CA ASN A 4 8.49 -26.00 -8.53
C ASN A 4 7.95 -24.66 -9.05
N ILE A 5 7.32 -24.65 -10.24
CA ILE A 5 6.70 -23.44 -10.80
C ILE A 5 5.43 -23.09 -10.01
N ALA A 6 4.59 -24.08 -9.69
CA ALA A 6 3.38 -23.86 -8.90
C ALA A 6 3.70 -23.32 -7.49
N GLU A 7 4.74 -23.86 -6.84
CA GLU A 7 5.22 -23.34 -5.55
C GLU A 7 5.77 -21.91 -5.66
N TRP A 8 6.46 -21.58 -6.75
CA TRP A 8 6.96 -20.23 -7.00
C TRP A 8 5.82 -19.22 -7.20
N VAL A 9 4.82 -19.58 -8.01
CA VAL A 9 3.62 -18.75 -8.23
C VAL A 9 2.88 -18.54 -6.92
N LEU A 10 2.70 -19.59 -6.12
CA LEU A 10 2.04 -19.49 -4.82
C LEU A 10 2.79 -18.53 -3.88
N ARG A 11 4.13 -18.58 -3.84
CA ARG A 11 4.95 -17.67 -3.03
C ARG A 11 4.82 -16.21 -3.48
N ILE A 12 4.82 -15.95 -4.79
CA ILE A 12 4.63 -14.61 -5.34
C ILE A 12 3.23 -14.08 -4.98
N MET A 13 2.19 -14.91 -5.15
CA MET A 13 0.81 -14.53 -4.81
C MET A 13 0.68 -14.20 -3.33
N LEU A 14 1.25 -15.02 -2.44
CA LEU A 14 1.26 -14.75 -1.01
C LEU A 14 2.02 -13.46 -0.68
N GLY A 15 3.17 -13.21 -1.30
CA GLY A 15 3.91 -11.96 -1.14
C GLY A 15 3.12 -10.73 -1.58
N LEU A 16 2.40 -10.82 -2.70
CA LEU A 16 1.53 -9.75 -3.19
C LEU A 16 0.35 -9.49 -2.26
N ILE A 17 -0.28 -10.54 -1.71
CA ILE A 17 -1.38 -10.41 -0.75
C ILE A 17 -0.90 -9.72 0.53
N VAL A 18 0.25 -10.14 1.08
CA VAL A 18 0.83 -9.51 2.28
C VAL A 18 1.18 -8.04 2.00
N ALA A 19 1.78 -7.75 0.85
CA ALA A 19 2.07 -6.37 0.45
C ALA A 19 0.79 -5.52 0.32
N LEU A 20 -0.28 -6.08 -0.25
CA LEU A 20 -1.58 -5.40 -0.34
C LEU A 20 -2.18 -5.11 1.04
N ILE A 21 -2.11 -6.06 1.98
CA ILE A 21 -2.61 -5.87 3.35
C ILE A 21 -1.83 -4.74 4.03
N ILE A 22 -0.50 -4.74 3.93
CA ILE A 22 0.37 -3.75 4.55
C ILE A 22 0.18 -2.36 3.92
N LEU A 23 0.00 -2.27 2.60
CA LEU A 23 -0.21 -1.01 1.89
C LEU A 23 -1.65 -0.50 1.99
N SER A 24 -2.62 -1.35 2.33
CA SER A 24 -4.04 -1.00 2.38
C SER A 24 -4.37 0.26 3.20
N PRO A 25 -3.75 0.52 4.38
CA PRO A 25 -4.03 1.74 5.13
C PRO A 25 -3.51 2.99 4.40
N GLY A 26 -2.33 2.89 3.79
CA GLY A 26 -1.74 3.98 3.01
C GLY A 26 -2.55 4.30 1.76
N LEU A 27 -3.08 3.27 1.09
CA LEU A 27 -3.99 3.43 -0.04
C LEU A 27 -5.30 4.09 0.40
N GLY A 28 -5.88 3.67 1.53
CA GLY A 28 -7.08 4.29 2.09
C GLY A 28 -6.89 5.78 2.36
N ILE A 29 -5.79 6.15 3.02
CA ILE A 29 -5.44 7.57 3.27
C ILE A 29 -5.21 8.32 1.96
N GLY A 30 -4.53 7.70 0.99
CA GLY A 30 -4.28 8.29 -0.32
C GLY A 30 -5.56 8.59 -1.09
N TYR A 31 -6.51 7.65 -1.12
CA TYR A 31 -7.83 7.87 -1.74
C TYR A 31 -8.66 8.91 -0.99
N LEU A 32 -8.65 8.91 0.35
CA LEU A 32 -9.34 9.93 1.15
C LEU A 32 -8.76 11.32 0.89
N GLY A 33 -7.44 11.44 0.80
CA GLY A 33 -6.76 12.69 0.46
C GLY A 33 -7.09 13.17 -0.95
N ALA A 34 -7.06 12.28 -1.93
CA ALA A 34 -7.46 12.60 -3.30
C ALA A 34 -8.94 13.04 -3.37
N TRP A 35 -9.84 12.32 -2.69
CA TRP A 35 -11.26 12.69 -2.60
C TRP A 35 -11.46 14.06 -1.95
N LEU A 36 -10.66 14.39 -0.94
CA LEU A 36 -10.73 15.70 -0.29
C LEU A 36 -10.22 16.82 -1.21
N ILE A 37 -9.17 16.58 -1.99
CA ILE A 37 -8.65 17.54 -2.99
C ILE A 37 -9.67 17.74 -4.11
N ASP A 38 -10.29 16.66 -4.57
CA ASP A 38 -11.39 16.68 -5.53
C ASP A 38 -12.52 17.58 -5.06
N TRP A 39 -12.94 17.39 -3.81
CA TRP A 39 -14.00 18.16 -3.20
C TRP A 39 -13.65 19.66 -2.99
N LEU A 40 -12.40 19.99 -2.72
CA LEU A 40 -11.99 21.33 -2.30
C LEU A 40 -11.38 22.22 -3.40
N ILE A 41 -10.64 21.64 -4.35
CA ILE A 41 -9.66 22.40 -5.14
C ILE A 41 -9.77 22.16 -6.65
N VAL A 42 -9.87 20.90 -7.10
CA VAL A 42 -9.74 20.54 -8.52
C VAL A 42 -10.56 19.30 -8.85
N ASP A 43 -11.29 19.27 -9.96
CA ASP A 43 -11.95 18.05 -10.43
C ASP A 43 -10.92 16.96 -10.80
N ILE A 44 -10.91 15.88 -10.03
CA ILE A 44 -10.07 14.70 -10.22
C ILE A 44 -10.88 13.62 -10.96
N ASN A 45 -10.34 13.15 -12.09
CA ASN A 45 -10.92 12.02 -12.81
C ASN A 45 -10.58 10.68 -12.13
N PHE A 46 -11.48 10.18 -11.28
CA PHE A 46 -11.34 8.88 -10.62
C PHE A 46 -11.54 7.68 -11.54
N ASP A 47 -12.07 7.84 -12.75
CA ASP A 47 -12.18 6.74 -13.73
C ASP A 47 -10.85 6.47 -14.45
N SER A 48 -9.88 7.39 -14.32
CA SER A 48 -8.58 7.27 -14.96
C SER A 48 -7.64 6.34 -14.18
N TRP A 49 -7.08 5.35 -14.89
CA TRP A 49 -6.03 4.48 -14.35
C TRP A 49 -4.79 5.25 -13.88
N ILE A 50 -4.53 6.43 -14.46
CA ILE A 50 -3.43 7.31 -14.06
C ILE A 50 -3.64 7.82 -12.64
N THR A 51 -4.87 8.24 -12.30
CA THR A 51 -5.23 8.73 -10.96
C THR A 51 -4.95 7.68 -9.90
N HIS A 52 -5.37 6.43 -10.15
CA HIS A 52 -5.10 5.32 -9.24
C HIS A 52 -3.60 5.02 -9.12
N THR A 53 -2.86 5.09 -10.23
CA THR A 53 -1.40 4.87 -10.23
C THR A 53 -0.68 5.92 -9.37
N VAL A 54 -1.08 7.19 -9.48
CA VAL A 54 -0.53 8.28 -8.66
C VAL A 54 -0.84 8.06 -7.19
N ILE A 55 -2.08 7.69 -6.84
CA ILE A 55 -2.48 7.41 -5.46
C ILE A 55 -1.65 6.26 -4.88
N VAL A 56 -1.48 5.16 -5.63
CA VAL A 56 -0.67 4.02 -5.22
C VAL A 56 0.79 4.44 -5.01
N PHE A 57 1.35 5.23 -5.92
CA PHE A 57 2.73 5.70 -5.83
C PHE A 57 2.95 6.60 -4.61
N VAL A 58 2.04 7.55 -4.35
CA VAL A 58 2.09 8.41 -3.17
C VAL A 58 1.97 7.58 -1.89
N ALA A 59 1.03 6.63 -1.84
CA ALA A 59 0.88 5.73 -0.71
C ALA A 59 2.16 4.92 -0.44
N LEU A 60 2.82 4.46 -1.51
CA LEU A 60 4.07 3.70 -1.41
C LEU A 60 5.24 4.56 -0.91
N VAL A 61 5.36 5.81 -1.39
CA VAL A 61 6.36 6.77 -0.92
C VAL A 61 6.14 7.11 0.55
N VAL A 62 4.90 7.42 0.95
CA VAL A 62 4.56 7.71 2.35
C VAL A 62 4.82 6.50 3.24
N PHE A 63 4.48 5.31 2.77
CA PHE A 63 4.76 4.07 3.48
C PHE A 63 6.27 3.91 3.72
N VAL A 64 7.11 4.05 2.69
CA VAL A 64 8.58 3.98 2.82
C VAL A 64 9.10 5.07 3.76
N MET A 65 8.57 6.28 3.69
CA MET A 65 8.95 7.37 4.61
C MET A 65 8.61 7.04 6.06
N LEU A 66 7.43 6.45 6.32
CA LEU A 66 7.02 6.00 7.66
C LEU A 66 7.94 4.89 8.17
N LEU A 67 8.36 3.94 7.34
CA LEU A 67 9.32 2.92 7.76
C LEU A 67 10.68 3.49 8.16
N ASN A 68 11.01 4.66 7.64
CA ASN A 68 12.25 5.35 7.96
C ASN A 68 12.15 6.17 9.27
N THR A 69 10.99 6.18 9.95
CA THR A 69 10.86 6.75 11.29
C THR A 69 10.95 5.66 12.36
N LYS A 70 11.35 6.05 13.57
CA LYS A 70 11.43 5.11 14.71
C LYS A 70 10.05 4.53 15.03
N GLU A 71 9.04 5.38 15.02
CA GLU A 71 7.66 5.03 15.32
C GLU A 71 7.07 4.10 14.25
N GLY A 72 7.36 4.32 12.97
CA GLY A 72 6.86 3.47 11.90
C GLY A 72 7.53 2.08 11.89
N GLY A 73 8.81 2.01 12.25
CA GLY A 73 9.50 0.74 12.50
C GLY A 73 8.85 -0.06 13.64
N GLU A 74 8.58 0.58 14.78
CA GLU A 74 7.91 -0.05 15.92
C GLU A 74 6.47 -0.49 15.61
N MET A 75 5.70 0.33 14.89
CA MET A 75 4.33 -0.02 14.48
C MET A 75 4.31 -1.21 13.52
N LEU A 76 5.26 -1.28 12.59
CA LEU A 76 5.34 -2.41 11.67
C LEU A 76 5.76 -3.68 12.41
N TRP A 77 6.71 -3.58 13.34
CA TRP A 77 7.12 -4.71 14.16
C TRP A 77 6.01 -5.21 15.10
N THR A 78 5.23 -4.29 15.66
CA THR A 78 4.04 -4.63 16.46
C THR A 78 2.98 -5.31 15.59
N SER A 79 2.75 -4.83 14.36
CA SER A 79 1.77 -5.39 13.43
C SER A 79 2.18 -6.79 12.91
N VAL A 80 3.48 -7.04 12.77
CA VAL A 80 4.02 -8.33 12.31
C VAL A 80 4.12 -9.35 13.45
N THR A 81 4.55 -8.93 14.64
CA THR A 81 4.82 -9.85 15.75
C THR A 81 3.66 -9.96 16.74
N GLY A 82 2.71 -9.03 16.71
CA GLY A 82 1.62 -8.91 17.68
C GLY A 82 2.10 -8.59 19.10
N LYS A 83 3.40 -8.29 19.29
CA LYS A 83 4.01 -8.01 20.59
C LYS A 83 4.41 -6.55 20.63
N ARG A 84 4.01 -5.89 21.72
CA ARG A 84 4.36 -4.52 22.07
C ARG A 84 5.69 -4.48 22.81
#